data_AF-A0A644WGR9-F1
#
_entry.id   AF-A0A644WGR9-F1
#
_cell.length_a   1.000
_cell.length_b   1.000
_cell.length_c   1.000
_cell.angle_alpha   90.00
_cell.angle_beta   90.00
_cell.angle_gamma   90.00
#
_symmetry.space_group_name_H-M   'P 1'
#
loop_
_entity.id
_entity.type
_entity.pdbx_description
1 polymer ?
#
loop_
_entity_poly.entity_id
_entity_poly.type
_entity_poly.pdbx_seq_one_letter_code
_entity_poly.pdbx_strand_id
1 'polypeptide(L)'
;MLNTHSDRLDYRELLSPPLKYKTTFAVGTTYSLDLETLTATCAIIGLNVEADSELTESPLHMLEAIRRASRRLLIFCQGGQIKAPDKPNKLLPLLENCVCEVNLKNKKSFHPKTWFIKYTAKGLPDRYRLVVLSRNLTFDRSWDVALRLDSAEDKEAIIAQGENTGAAMRGFLLWLSKNAGRHNEPLRKKREQLIKLADEISVVQWKSLGKEYENFDFIPYGIGSTAKDNLSDTFHKMFIISPFLSKGVIKNFADRRLTNPDCTLITRKSELPKLGAELLTAFDTYTVKDDVIDGEERISEAGDRKTQDIHAKVYLRTKWSDSELYIGSANASESAFRGNVECLVALRGKQRYLNVEKLKADLFGTDEKSNPFEPVQPKEYATVDEDAVLQKLETAVKEFCAARKTAVVTGEAPYTVTVTMRLPQSNIKLTLSPLIKPNPQPISEAIVFTGFNLRDLSEWYKVTAKAGGRELSRVVKIQTSGIPSDRDSAVFSDIIKDKNAFLTYIAFLLSDDFLAAFLETLKKGNGDYRFLNMSYDAPILYERMLKAAATSPESLREVREVIALTGDNIVPKDFTRLYEQFEKAVRL
;
A
#
# COMPACT_ATOMS: atom_id res chain seq x y z
N MET A 1 11.84 -18.12 13.11
CA MET A 1 12.11 -16.67 13.23
C MET A 1 11.96 -16.00 11.87
N LEU A 2 12.40 -16.59 10.76
CA LEU A 2 11.95 -16.28 9.38
C LEU A 2 12.23 -17.51 8.47
N ASN A 3 11.28 -18.45 8.31
CA ASN A 3 11.47 -19.60 7.42
C ASN A 3 10.86 -19.32 6.06
N THR A 4 11.69 -19.02 5.08
CA THR A 4 11.26 -18.55 3.76
C THR A 4 10.64 -19.62 2.87
N HIS A 5 10.73 -20.89 3.24
CA HIS A 5 10.02 -21.97 2.54
C HIS A 5 8.56 -22.11 3.00
N SER A 6 8.23 -21.69 4.23
CA SER A 6 6.88 -21.80 4.80
C SER A 6 6.18 -20.46 4.97
N ASP A 7 6.93 -19.39 5.21
CA ASP A 7 6.41 -18.09 5.63
C ASP A 7 6.12 -17.24 4.39
N ARG A 8 4.94 -17.44 3.80
CA ARG A 8 4.42 -16.59 2.72
C ARG A 8 3.58 -15.46 3.30
N LEU A 9 3.89 -14.23 2.91
CA LEU A 9 3.11 -13.06 3.31
C LEU A 9 1.83 -12.95 2.48
N ASP A 10 0.69 -13.14 3.16
CA ASP A 10 -0.63 -12.89 2.59
C ASP A 10 -1.16 -11.50 3.01
N TYR A 11 -1.28 -10.60 2.04
CA TYR A 11 -1.85 -9.27 2.26
C TYR A 11 -3.31 -9.30 2.69
N ARG A 12 -4.08 -10.32 2.30
CA ARG A 12 -5.44 -10.50 2.81
C ARG A 12 -5.38 -10.70 4.31
N GLU A 13 -4.60 -11.67 4.79
CA GLU A 13 -4.47 -11.93 6.22
C GLU A 13 -4.01 -10.68 7.02
N LEU A 14 -3.05 -9.93 6.47
CA LEU A 14 -2.53 -8.71 7.10
C LEU A 14 -3.57 -7.60 7.24
N LEU A 15 -4.47 -7.44 6.27
CA LEU A 15 -5.41 -6.32 6.21
C LEU A 15 -6.84 -6.68 6.66
N SER A 16 -7.19 -7.96 6.59
CA SER A 16 -8.51 -8.47 6.94
C SER A 16 -8.84 -8.25 8.43
N PRO A 17 -10.08 -7.84 8.74
CA PRO A 17 -10.50 -7.68 10.12
C PRO A 17 -10.56 -9.03 10.85
N PRO A 18 -10.39 -9.04 12.19
CA PRO A 18 -10.73 -10.20 13.01
C PRO A 18 -12.20 -10.62 12.85
N LEU A 19 -12.53 -11.85 13.24
CA LEU A 19 -13.90 -12.36 13.19
C LEU A 19 -14.88 -11.42 13.91
N LYS A 20 -16.03 -11.14 13.27
CA LYS A 20 -17.09 -10.21 13.73
C LYS A 20 -16.74 -8.71 13.67
N TYR A 21 -15.51 -8.35 13.30
CA TYR A 21 -15.10 -6.96 13.14
C TYR A 21 -15.19 -6.49 11.69
N LYS A 22 -15.29 -5.17 11.51
CA LYS A 22 -15.15 -4.50 10.22
C LYS A 22 -14.09 -3.41 10.27
N THR A 23 -13.34 -3.26 9.19
CA THR A 23 -12.38 -2.16 9.04
C THR A 23 -13.13 -0.83 9.00
N THR A 24 -12.82 0.07 9.93
CA THR A 24 -13.44 1.39 10.06
C THR A 24 -12.56 2.48 9.48
N PHE A 25 -11.24 2.36 9.67
CA PHE A 25 -10.27 3.24 9.03
C PHE A 25 -8.93 2.51 8.87
N ALA A 26 -8.30 2.65 7.71
CA ALA A 26 -7.02 2.05 7.37
C ALA A 26 -6.12 3.09 6.71
N VAL A 27 -4.92 3.25 7.27
CA VAL A 27 -3.91 4.18 6.80
C VAL A 27 -2.69 3.40 6.37
N GLY A 28 -2.42 3.39 5.07
CA GLY A 28 -1.26 2.73 4.48
C GLY A 28 -0.18 3.73 4.09
N THR A 29 1.08 3.32 4.14
CA THR A 29 2.18 4.06 3.53
C THR A 29 2.99 3.13 2.64
N THR A 30 3.54 3.64 1.55
CA THR A 30 4.45 2.90 0.66
C THR A 30 5.39 3.88 -0.05
N TYR A 31 6.52 3.42 -0.60
CA TYR A 31 7.31 4.26 -1.50
C TYR A 31 6.66 4.28 -2.89
N SER A 32 6.59 3.11 -3.53
CA SER A 32 5.93 2.91 -4.82
C SER A 32 4.55 2.30 -4.66
N LEU A 33 3.64 2.67 -5.54
CA LEU A 33 2.27 2.16 -5.57
C LEU A 33 1.94 1.64 -6.97
N ASP A 34 1.39 0.45 -7.07
CA ASP A 34 0.72 -0.02 -8.28
C ASP A 34 -0.80 0.20 -8.14
N LEU A 35 -1.45 0.80 -9.15
CA LEU A 35 -2.90 1.05 -9.12
C LEU A 35 -3.71 -0.26 -9.15
N GLU A 36 -3.16 -1.33 -9.70
CA GLU A 36 -3.79 -2.65 -9.64
C GLU A 36 -3.71 -3.22 -8.21
N THR A 37 -2.57 -3.08 -7.53
CA THR A 37 -2.45 -3.49 -6.13
C THR A 37 -3.34 -2.62 -5.21
N LEU A 38 -3.54 -1.33 -5.53
CA LEU A 38 -4.52 -0.48 -4.84
C LEU A 38 -5.96 -1.02 -5.00
N THR A 39 -6.28 -1.49 -6.20
CA THR A 39 -7.59 -2.07 -6.54
C THR A 39 -7.83 -3.36 -5.75
N ALA A 40 -6.84 -4.27 -5.72
CA ALA A 40 -6.84 -5.46 -4.86
C ALA A 40 -6.98 -5.11 -3.37
N THR A 41 -6.26 -4.09 -2.90
CA THR A 41 -6.35 -3.59 -1.52
C THR A 41 -7.77 -3.11 -1.19
N CYS A 42 -8.45 -2.46 -2.15
CA CYS A 42 -9.84 -2.07 -2.00
C CYS A 42 -10.78 -3.28 -1.92
N ALA A 43 -10.50 -4.38 -2.64
CA ALA A 43 -11.26 -5.62 -2.52
C ALA A 43 -11.12 -6.23 -1.11
N ILE A 44 -9.89 -6.32 -0.59
CA ILE A 44 -9.63 -6.85 0.76
C ILE A 44 -10.30 -5.98 1.83
N ILE A 45 -10.05 -4.67 1.82
CA ILE A 45 -10.61 -3.77 2.85
C ILE A 45 -12.12 -3.65 2.67
N GLY A 46 -12.58 -3.50 1.43
CA GLY A 46 -13.96 -3.29 1.00
C GLY A 46 -14.89 -4.46 1.30
N LEU A 47 -14.47 -5.66 0.91
CA LEU A 47 -15.31 -6.87 0.85
C LEU A 47 -14.76 -8.06 1.66
N ASN A 48 -13.52 -7.99 2.17
CA ASN A 48 -12.83 -9.10 2.84
C ASN A 48 -12.57 -10.34 1.95
N VAL A 49 -12.33 -10.10 0.66
CA VAL A 49 -12.11 -11.13 -0.37
C VAL A 49 -10.65 -11.17 -0.83
N GLU A 50 -10.23 -12.28 -1.42
CA GLU A 50 -8.89 -12.43 -2.01
C GLU A 50 -8.72 -11.56 -3.26
N ALA A 51 -7.51 -11.02 -3.42
CA ALA A 51 -7.14 -10.16 -4.55
C ALA A 51 -7.28 -10.85 -5.91
N ASP A 52 -7.00 -12.15 -5.97
CA ASP A 52 -6.94 -12.95 -7.20
C ASP A 52 -8.18 -13.84 -7.39
N SER A 53 -9.30 -13.46 -6.77
CA SER A 53 -10.56 -14.19 -6.94
C SER A 53 -11.29 -13.72 -8.20
N GLU A 54 -12.05 -14.58 -8.87
CA GLU A 54 -12.93 -14.21 -10.00
C GLU A 54 -13.90 -13.04 -9.63
N LEU A 55 -14.12 -12.78 -8.33
CA LEU A 55 -14.82 -11.61 -7.84
C LEU A 55 -14.16 -10.28 -8.25
N THR A 56 -12.84 -10.19 -8.23
CA THR A 56 -12.10 -8.96 -8.57
C THR A 56 -12.05 -8.69 -10.06
N GLU A 57 -12.41 -9.67 -10.88
CA GLU A 57 -12.58 -9.51 -12.33
C GLU A 57 -13.94 -8.88 -12.71
N SER A 58 -14.94 -8.99 -11.83
CA SER A 58 -16.27 -8.39 -12.04
C SER A 58 -16.24 -6.87 -11.81
N PRO A 59 -16.61 -6.04 -12.82
CA PRO A 59 -16.66 -4.59 -12.67
C PRO A 59 -17.63 -4.12 -11.56
N LEU A 60 -18.72 -4.86 -11.34
CA LEU A 60 -19.71 -4.54 -10.29
C LEU A 60 -19.16 -4.78 -8.89
N HIS A 61 -18.46 -5.88 -8.66
CA HIS A 61 -17.86 -6.15 -7.35
C HIS A 61 -16.69 -5.20 -7.08
N MET A 62 -15.90 -4.89 -8.11
CA MET A 62 -14.83 -3.92 -7.97
C MET A 62 -15.36 -2.52 -7.68
N LEU A 63 -16.47 -2.12 -8.30
CA LEU A 63 -17.16 -0.87 -7.96
C LEU A 63 -17.57 -0.87 -6.48
N GLU A 64 -18.14 -1.97 -5.97
CA GLU A 64 -18.52 -2.06 -4.56
C GLU A 64 -17.33 -2.02 -3.60
N ALA A 65 -16.29 -2.79 -3.92
CA ALA A 65 -15.04 -2.82 -3.18
C ALA A 65 -14.46 -1.40 -3.05
N ILE A 66 -14.39 -0.67 -4.16
CA ILE A 66 -13.91 0.71 -4.19
C ILE A 66 -14.85 1.61 -3.40
N ARG A 67 -16.17 1.53 -3.58
CA ARG A 67 -17.15 2.35 -2.84
C ARG A 67 -17.00 2.18 -1.32
N ARG A 68 -16.87 0.94 -0.85
CA ARG A 68 -16.72 0.63 0.58
C ARG A 68 -15.34 0.98 1.11
N ALA A 69 -14.28 0.74 0.34
CA ALA A 69 -12.92 1.04 0.77
C ALA A 69 -12.65 2.55 0.75
N SER A 70 -13.17 3.28 -0.24
CA SER A 70 -12.86 4.69 -0.47
C SER A 70 -13.28 5.61 0.66
N ARG A 71 -14.20 5.21 1.53
CA ARG A 71 -14.59 6.00 2.72
C ARG A 71 -13.67 5.83 3.92
N ARG A 72 -12.90 4.74 3.94
CA ARG A 72 -12.13 4.28 5.11
C ARG A 72 -10.65 4.05 4.82
N LEU A 73 -10.20 4.25 3.59
CA LEU A 73 -8.83 4.01 3.16
C LEU A 73 -8.11 5.33 2.84
N LEU A 74 -6.91 5.47 3.36
CA LEU A 74 -5.96 6.51 2.97
C LEU A 74 -4.56 5.92 2.82
N ILE A 75 -3.98 6.01 1.63
CA ILE A 75 -2.64 5.53 1.31
C ILE A 75 -1.74 6.72 0.97
N PHE A 76 -0.60 6.78 1.62
CA PHE A 76 0.45 7.74 1.33
C PHE A 76 1.54 7.08 0.49
N CYS A 77 1.92 7.70 -0.61
CA CYS A 77 3.03 7.24 -1.45
C CYS A 77 3.98 8.37 -1.82
N GLN A 78 5.21 8.04 -2.25
CA GLN A 78 6.11 9.05 -2.79
C GLN A 78 5.53 9.61 -4.09
N GLY A 79 5.55 10.94 -4.22
CA GLY A 79 5.14 11.59 -5.46
C GLY A 79 5.99 11.14 -6.65
N GLY A 80 5.34 10.76 -7.75
CA GLY A 80 5.99 10.23 -8.94
C GLY A 80 6.42 8.77 -8.85
N GLN A 81 5.95 8.03 -7.85
CA GLN A 81 6.24 6.59 -7.71
C GLN A 81 4.99 5.71 -7.84
N ILE A 82 3.94 6.25 -8.47
CA ILE A 82 2.77 5.45 -8.86
C ILE A 82 3.05 4.87 -10.25
N LYS A 83 3.01 3.55 -10.37
CA LYS A 83 3.16 2.84 -11.64
C LYS A 83 1.92 3.07 -12.50
N ALA A 84 2.13 3.32 -13.80
CA ALA A 84 1.03 3.41 -14.73
C ALA A 84 0.48 2.01 -15.02
N PRO A 85 -0.85 1.81 -14.98
CA PRO A 85 -1.46 0.57 -15.40
C PRO A 85 -1.34 0.42 -16.93
N ASP A 86 -1.21 -0.81 -17.41
CA ASP A 86 -1.16 -1.08 -18.85
C ASP A 86 -2.49 -0.70 -19.53
N LYS A 87 -3.60 -0.92 -18.83
CA LYS A 87 -4.94 -0.49 -19.22
C LYS A 87 -5.63 0.23 -18.05
N PRO A 88 -5.78 1.57 -18.11
CA PRO A 88 -6.50 2.30 -17.08
C PRO A 88 -7.96 1.82 -16.98
N ASN A 89 -8.34 1.32 -15.80
CA ASN A 89 -9.74 1.01 -15.51
C ASN A 89 -10.55 2.31 -15.38
N LYS A 90 -11.80 2.30 -15.86
CA LYS A 90 -12.75 3.42 -15.71
C LYS A 90 -13.13 3.71 -14.25
N LEU A 91 -12.85 2.80 -13.32
CA LEU A 91 -13.06 2.99 -11.88
C LEU A 91 -11.97 3.81 -11.19
N LEU A 92 -10.82 4.05 -11.85
CA LEU A 92 -9.71 4.81 -11.27
C LEU A 92 -10.09 6.20 -10.72
N PRO A 93 -11.00 6.99 -11.33
CA PRO A 93 -11.42 8.27 -10.77
C PRO A 93 -11.98 8.15 -9.34
N LEU A 94 -12.64 7.04 -9.00
CA LEU A 94 -13.19 6.78 -7.66
C LEU A 94 -12.10 6.51 -6.60
N LEU A 95 -10.88 6.19 -7.03
CA LEU A 95 -9.74 5.89 -6.15
C LEU A 95 -8.90 7.12 -5.81
N GLU A 96 -9.13 8.26 -6.46
CA GLU A 96 -8.27 9.45 -6.28
C GLU A 96 -8.27 9.92 -4.82
N ASN A 97 -9.40 9.84 -4.13
CA ASN A 97 -9.50 10.22 -2.72
C ASN A 97 -8.86 9.21 -1.76
N CYS A 98 -8.44 8.03 -2.23
CA CYS A 98 -7.73 7.04 -1.43
C CYS A 98 -6.22 7.31 -1.35
N VAL A 99 -5.66 8.12 -2.26
CA VAL A 99 -4.20 8.26 -2.40
C VAL A 99 -3.74 9.70 -2.17
N CYS A 100 -2.74 9.85 -1.32
CA CYS A 100 -2.03 11.10 -1.06
C CYS A 100 -0.55 10.96 -1.45
N GLU A 101 -0.11 11.69 -2.47
CA GLU A 101 1.32 11.76 -2.81
C GLU A 101 2.07 12.72 -1.89
N VAL A 102 3.19 12.26 -1.34
CA VAL A 102 4.07 13.02 -0.46
C VAL A 102 5.32 13.43 -1.25
N ASN A 103 5.59 14.73 -1.29
CA ASN A 103 6.76 15.31 -1.95
C ASN A 103 7.61 16.06 -0.93
N LEU A 104 8.78 15.49 -0.58
CA LEU A 104 9.71 16.11 0.36
C LEU A 104 10.65 17.10 -0.35
N LYS A 105 11.13 18.09 0.40
CA LYS A 105 12.14 19.05 -0.06
C LYS A 105 13.55 18.41 -0.04
N ASN A 106 14.52 19.10 -0.63
CA ASN A 106 15.96 18.77 -0.58
C ASN A 106 16.29 17.35 -1.09
N LYS A 107 15.61 16.90 -2.14
CA LYS A 107 15.81 15.58 -2.77
C LYS A 107 15.62 14.37 -1.84
N LYS A 108 15.04 14.54 -0.65
CA LYS A 108 14.65 13.47 0.26
C LYS A 108 13.48 12.66 -0.31
N SER A 109 13.26 11.45 0.18
CA SER A 109 12.16 10.58 -0.26
C SER A 109 11.27 10.17 0.91
N PHE A 110 9.98 10.01 0.64
CA PHE A 110 9.01 9.40 1.54
C PHE A 110 8.98 7.90 1.28
N HIS A 111 9.45 7.12 2.23
CA HIS A 111 9.73 5.70 2.01
C HIS A 111 9.17 4.72 3.06
N PRO A 112 8.34 5.09 4.07
CA PRO A 112 7.84 4.12 5.04
C PRO A 112 6.86 3.14 4.40
N LYS A 113 6.84 1.89 4.85
CA LYS A 113 5.83 0.89 4.44
C LYS A 113 5.11 0.35 5.67
N THR A 114 4.00 0.99 6.02
CA THR A 114 3.28 0.72 7.27
C THR A 114 1.79 0.70 7.04
N TRP A 115 1.06 -0.03 7.87
CA TRP A 115 -0.40 0.02 7.97
C TRP A 115 -0.80 0.29 9.41
N PHE A 116 -1.71 1.24 9.60
CA PHE A 116 -2.42 1.47 10.86
C PHE A 116 -3.90 1.27 10.60
N ILE A 117 -4.50 0.28 11.25
CA ILE A 117 -5.86 -0.15 10.95
C ILE A 117 -6.69 -0.16 12.23
N LYS A 118 -7.87 0.44 12.16
CA LYS A 118 -8.90 0.40 13.20
C LYS A 118 -10.05 -0.47 12.76
N TYR A 119 -10.46 -1.36 13.65
CA TYR A 119 -11.59 -2.25 13.49
C TYR A 119 -12.65 -1.99 14.57
N THR A 120 -13.92 -2.11 14.20
CA THR A 120 -15.05 -1.98 15.14
C THR A 120 -16.01 -3.15 14.98
N ALA A 121 -16.71 -3.48 16.05
CA ALA A 121 -17.78 -4.47 16.05
C ALA A 121 -18.90 -4.03 17.00
N LYS A 122 -20.15 -4.40 16.69
CA LYS A 122 -21.29 -3.99 17.52
C LYS A 122 -21.22 -4.67 18.89
N GLY A 123 -21.19 -3.87 19.95
CA GLY A 123 -21.16 -4.36 21.33
C GLY A 123 -19.81 -4.93 21.78
N LEU A 124 -18.74 -4.72 21.02
CA LEU A 124 -17.37 -5.13 21.38
C LEU A 124 -16.44 -3.89 21.37
N PRO A 125 -15.33 -3.92 22.15
CA PRO A 125 -14.33 -2.85 22.13
C PRO A 125 -13.67 -2.68 20.75
N ASP A 126 -13.17 -1.49 20.46
CA ASP A 126 -12.39 -1.22 19.25
C ASP A 126 -11.09 -2.03 19.24
N ARG A 127 -10.66 -2.46 18.05
CA ARG A 127 -9.41 -3.21 17.84
C ARG A 127 -8.49 -2.47 16.87
N TYR A 128 -7.20 -2.66 17.04
CA TYR A 128 -6.18 -1.98 16.25
C TYR A 128 -5.13 -2.96 15.73
N ARG A 129 -4.59 -2.67 14.55
CA ARG A 129 -3.46 -3.39 13.97
C ARG A 129 -2.42 -2.43 13.43
N LEU A 130 -1.17 -2.72 13.75
CA LEU A 130 0.01 -2.13 13.13
C LEU A 130 0.68 -3.20 12.26
N VAL A 131 0.94 -2.88 11.00
CA VAL A 131 1.80 -3.70 10.12
C VAL A 131 2.99 -2.85 9.69
N VAL A 132 4.20 -3.40 9.77
CA VAL A 132 5.43 -2.76 9.27
C VAL A 132 6.08 -3.70 8.27
N LEU A 133 6.32 -3.19 7.07
CA LEU A 133 6.76 -3.96 5.90
C LEU A 133 8.13 -3.45 5.43
N SER A 134 8.91 -4.33 4.79
CA SER A 134 10.12 -3.93 4.06
C SER A 134 9.88 -3.69 2.56
N ARG A 135 8.80 -4.26 2.01
CA ARG A 135 8.41 -4.16 0.59
C ARG A 135 7.28 -3.16 0.36
N ASN A 136 7.24 -2.64 -0.86
CA ASN A 136 6.20 -1.72 -1.33
C ASN A 136 4.90 -2.46 -1.64
N LEU A 137 3.80 -1.71 -1.75
CA LEU A 137 2.50 -2.23 -2.21
C LEU A 137 2.51 -2.41 -3.74
N THR A 138 3.16 -3.49 -4.19
CA THR A 138 3.30 -3.90 -5.60
C THR A 138 3.19 -5.42 -5.72
N PHE A 139 3.11 -5.95 -6.94
CA PHE A 139 3.14 -7.39 -7.21
C PHE A 139 4.54 -8.02 -7.26
N ASP A 140 5.55 -7.31 -6.76
CA ASP A 140 6.94 -7.79 -6.69
C ASP A 140 7.04 -9.05 -5.80
N ARG A 141 7.78 -10.08 -6.20
CA ARG A 141 7.92 -11.35 -5.45
C ARG A 141 9.26 -11.51 -4.74
N SER A 142 9.99 -10.42 -4.56
CA SER A 142 11.26 -10.39 -3.85
C SER A 142 11.11 -10.74 -2.37
N TRP A 143 12.21 -11.24 -1.80
CA TRP A 143 12.31 -11.60 -0.40
C TRP A 143 12.08 -10.39 0.49
N ASP A 144 11.05 -10.44 1.33
CA ASP A 144 10.66 -9.35 2.22
C ASP A 144 10.33 -9.86 3.62
N VAL A 145 10.05 -8.92 4.52
CA VAL A 145 9.69 -9.20 5.90
C VAL A 145 8.55 -8.26 6.31
N ALA A 146 7.63 -8.81 7.10
CA ALA A 146 6.57 -8.06 7.74
C ALA A 146 6.56 -8.32 9.24
N LEU A 147 6.22 -7.30 10.01
CA LEU A 147 5.82 -7.42 11.40
C LEU A 147 4.36 -7.00 11.52
N ARG A 148 3.54 -7.86 12.13
CA ARG A 148 2.14 -7.56 12.48
C ARG A 148 2.00 -7.53 14.01
N LEU A 149 1.43 -6.45 14.52
CA LEU A 149 1.05 -6.27 15.92
C LEU A 149 -0.46 -6.03 15.97
N ASP A 150 -1.19 -6.85 16.72
CA ASP A 150 -2.61 -6.68 17.01
C ASP A 150 -2.78 -6.12 18.43
N SER A 151 -3.79 -5.29 18.64
CA SER A 151 -4.19 -4.84 19.99
C SER A 151 -4.60 -6.04 20.83
N ALA A 152 -4.17 -6.07 22.09
CA ALA A 152 -4.46 -7.16 23.01
C ALA A 152 -5.96 -7.24 23.38
N GLU A 153 -6.44 -8.46 23.61
CA GLU A 153 -7.75 -8.70 24.22
C GLU A 153 -7.70 -8.62 25.76
N ASP A 154 -8.88 -8.56 26.39
CA ASP A 154 -8.97 -8.62 27.85
C ASP A 154 -8.31 -9.91 28.36
N LYS A 155 -7.40 -9.78 29.32
CA LYS A 155 -6.61 -10.87 29.92
C LYS A 155 -5.58 -11.52 28.98
N GLU A 156 -5.39 -11.00 27.77
CA GLU A 156 -4.31 -11.43 26.90
C GLU A 156 -2.97 -10.87 27.39
N ALA A 157 -1.88 -11.64 27.24
CA ALA A 157 -0.56 -11.15 27.56
C ALA A 157 -0.17 -9.99 26.64
N ILE A 158 0.39 -8.93 27.21
CA ILE A 158 0.82 -7.73 26.48
C ILE A 158 2.34 -7.71 26.30
N ILE A 159 2.82 -7.21 25.16
CA ILE A 159 4.24 -6.86 25.00
C ILE A 159 4.50 -5.49 25.62
N ALA A 160 5.62 -5.33 26.34
CA ALA A 160 6.00 -4.04 26.88
C ALA A 160 6.36 -3.07 25.74
N GLN A 161 6.12 -1.78 25.96
CA GLN A 161 6.44 -0.72 25.01
C GLN A 161 7.55 0.15 25.59
N GLY A 162 8.48 0.61 24.77
CA GLY A 162 9.38 1.68 25.20
C GLY A 162 8.57 2.96 25.49
N GLU A 163 9.05 3.76 26.44
CA GLU A 163 8.34 4.92 27.00
C GLU A 163 7.74 5.86 25.94
N ASN A 164 8.43 6.05 24.81
CA ASN A 164 8.02 6.97 23.75
C ASN A 164 7.33 6.30 22.55
N THR A 165 7.09 4.98 22.58
CA THR A 165 6.57 4.22 21.43
C THR A 165 5.21 4.73 20.96
N GLY A 166 4.25 4.87 21.88
CA GLY A 166 2.92 5.41 21.57
C GLY A 166 2.99 6.84 21.02
N ALA A 167 3.82 7.69 21.62
CA ALA A 167 4.04 9.07 21.17
C ALA A 167 4.69 9.13 19.79
N ALA A 168 5.60 8.21 19.46
CA ALA A 168 6.24 8.12 18.15
C ALA A 168 5.25 7.71 17.05
N MET A 169 4.41 6.71 17.29
CA MET A 169 3.32 6.33 16.38
C MET A 169 2.35 7.48 16.14
N ARG A 170 1.93 8.15 17.22
CA ARG A 170 1.09 9.36 17.14
C ARG A 170 1.75 10.47 16.33
N GLY A 171 3.02 10.77 16.62
CA GLY A 171 3.79 11.80 15.92
C GLY A 171 3.88 11.53 14.42
N PHE A 172 4.09 10.27 14.03
CA PHE A 172 4.10 9.84 12.64
C PHE A 172 2.74 10.03 11.95
N LEU A 173 1.63 9.57 12.55
CA LEU A 173 0.29 9.72 11.98
C LEU A 173 -0.13 11.20 11.88
N LEU A 174 0.22 12.02 12.88
CA LEU A 174 0.00 13.47 12.80
C LEU A 174 0.84 14.13 11.70
N TRP A 175 2.07 13.67 11.48
CA TRP A 175 2.89 14.12 10.37
C TRP A 175 2.26 13.74 9.01
N LEU A 176 1.71 12.53 8.88
CA LEU A 176 0.93 12.14 7.69
C LEU A 176 -0.30 13.05 7.50
N SER A 177 -1.02 13.40 8.56
CA SER A 177 -2.20 14.29 8.49
C SER A 177 -1.88 15.69 7.96
N LYS A 178 -0.64 16.17 8.14
CA LYS A 178 -0.16 17.45 7.58
C LYS A 178 0.13 17.36 6.09
N ASN A 179 0.41 16.16 5.59
CA ASN A 179 0.66 15.86 4.18
C ASN A 179 -0.57 15.29 3.45
N ALA A 180 -1.68 15.06 4.15
CA ALA A 180 -2.95 14.66 3.56
C ALA A 180 -3.57 15.80 2.75
N GLY A 181 -4.23 15.47 1.64
CA GLY A 181 -5.01 16.44 0.89
C GLY A 181 -6.17 17.02 1.73
N ARG A 182 -6.59 18.25 1.40
CA ARG A 182 -7.70 18.96 2.09
C ARG A 182 -8.58 19.79 1.16
N HIS A 183 -8.45 19.56 -0.14
CA HIS A 183 -9.06 20.40 -1.18
C HIS A 183 -10.53 20.04 -1.43
N ASN A 184 -10.96 18.83 -1.06
CA ASN A 184 -12.35 18.40 -1.12
C ASN A 184 -12.83 17.86 0.24
N GLU A 185 -14.13 17.64 0.34
CA GLU A 185 -14.78 17.19 1.58
C GLU A 185 -14.38 15.77 2.02
N PRO A 186 -14.33 14.75 1.13
CA PRO A 186 -13.92 13.41 1.52
C PRO A 186 -12.52 13.35 2.15
N LEU A 187 -11.56 14.10 1.60
CA LEU A 187 -10.21 14.14 2.13
C LEU A 187 -10.14 14.85 3.50
N ARG A 188 -10.95 15.89 3.73
CA ARG A 188 -11.03 16.56 5.05
C ARG A 188 -11.54 15.60 6.12
N LYS A 189 -12.62 14.86 5.85
CA LYS A 189 -13.15 13.83 6.76
C LYS A 189 -12.13 12.74 7.08
N LYS A 190 -11.42 12.23 6.07
CA LYS A 190 -10.35 11.23 6.29
C LYS A 190 -9.20 11.78 7.11
N ARG A 191 -8.85 13.06 6.93
CA ARG A 191 -7.81 13.72 7.74
C ARG A 191 -8.23 13.81 9.22
N GLU A 192 -9.49 14.09 9.50
CA GLU A 192 -10.03 14.08 10.87
C GLU A 192 -10.00 12.67 11.47
N GLN A 193 -10.40 11.64 10.71
CA GLN A 193 -10.29 10.24 11.12
C GLN A 193 -8.83 9.83 11.40
N LEU A 194 -7.88 10.29 10.58
CA LEU A 194 -6.46 10.06 10.79
C LEU A 194 -5.93 10.71 12.08
N ILE A 195 -6.37 11.93 12.40
CA ILE A 195 -6.00 12.59 13.66
C ILE A 195 -6.58 11.82 14.85
N LYS A 196 -7.85 11.40 14.77
CA LYS A 196 -8.47 10.58 15.81
C LYS A 196 -7.74 9.25 16.01
N LEU A 197 -7.38 8.57 14.92
CA LEU A 197 -6.58 7.35 14.98
C LEU A 197 -5.21 7.59 15.62
N ALA A 198 -4.57 8.74 15.35
CA ALA A 198 -3.29 9.10 15.95
C ALA A 198 -3.36 9.24 17.48
N ASP A 199 -4.45 9.80 18.00
CA ASP A 199 -4.67 9.91 19.44
C ASP A 199 -4.95 8.53 20.06
N GLU A 200 -5.84 7.75 19.44
CA GLU A 200 -6.21 6.41 19.92
C GLU A 200 -5.01 5.44 19.94
N ILE A 201 -4.19 5.39 18.88
CA ILE A 201 -3.07 4.44 18.77
C ILE A 201 -2.00 4.65 19.85
N SER A 202 -1.91 5.86 20.39
CA SER A 202 -0.85 6.24 21.33
C SER A 202 -0.94 5.53 22.68
N VAL A 203 -2.12 5.00 23.01
CA VAL A 203 -2.41 4.32 24.29
C VAL A 203 -2.81 2.85 24.10
N VAL A 204 -2.73 2.32 22.87
CA VAL A 204 -3.07 0.93 22.58
C VAL A 204 -2.08 0.00 23.28
N GLN A 205 -2.62 -1.04 23.92
CA GLN A 205 -1.86 -2.17 24.41
C GLN A 205 -1.79 -3.25 23.34
N TRP A 206 -0.59 -3.76 23.08
CA TRP A 206 -0.34 -4.71 22.00
C TRP A 206 -0.17 -6.12 22.54
N LYS A 207 -0.71 -7.09 21.80
CA LYS A 207 -0.59 -8.51 22.11
C LYS A 207 0.87 -8.95 22.16
N SER A 208 1.21 -9.81 23.10
CA SER A 208 2.53 -10.42 23.23
C SER A 208 2.89 -11.23 21.98
N LEU A 209 4.13 -11.07 21.52
CA LEU A 209 4.71 -11.84 20.42
C LEU A 209 5.40 -13.13 20.89
N GLY A 210 5.24 -13.50 22.16
CA GLY A 210 5.96 -14.59 22.80
C GLY A 210 7.05 -14.11 23.77
N LYS A 211 7.68 -15.06 24.45
CA LYS A 211 8.72 -14.80 25.48
C LYS A 211 10.05 -14.33 24.90
N GLU A 212 10.21 -14.49 23.59
CA GLU A 212 11.38 -14.10 22.81
C GLU A 212 11.53 -12.59 22.73
N TYR A 213 10.41 -11.85 22.83
CA TYR A 213 10.33 -10.41 22.66
C TYR A 213 9.80 -9.76 23.95
N GLU A 214 10.70 -9.09 24.67
CA GLU A 214 10.40 -8.44 25.95
C GLU A 214 9.71 -7.09 25.75
N ASN A 215 10.15 -6.31 24.76
CA ASN A 215 9.54 -5.02 24.42
C ASN A 215 9.73 -4.67 22.93
N PHE A 216 9.05 -3.61 22.51
CA PHE A 216 9.30 -2.99 21.21
C PHE A 216 9.31 -1.46 21.24
N ASP A 217 9.95 -0.86 20.23
CA ASP A 217 9.87 0.56 19.89
C ASP A 217 9.43 0.77 18.44
N PHE A 218 8.60 1.78 18.20
CA PHE A 218 8.31 2.30 16.87
C PHE A 218 9.16 3.54 16.58
N ILE A 219 9.91 3.52 15.48
CA ILE A 219 11.01 4.48 15.21
C ILE A 219 10.79 5.15 13.84
N PRO A 220 10.10 6.30 13.79
CA PRO A 220 9.98 7.08 12.58
C PRO A 220 11.23 7.97 12.37
N TYR A 221 11.81 7.93 11.18
CA TYR A 221 12.89 8.81 10.74
C TYR A 221 12.37 9.97 9.89
N GLY A 222 13.10 11.07 9.85
CA GLY A 222 12.88 12.16 8.87
C GLY A 222 11.65 13.05 9.10
N ILE A 223 10.89 12.86 10.19
CA ILE A 223 9.67 13.63 10.48
C ILE A 223 9.87 14.81 11.46
N GLY A 224 11.11 15.10 11.87
CA GLY A 224 11.45 16.22 12.75
C GLY A 224 11.42 15.91 14.26
N SER A 225 10.99 14.71 14.66
CA SER A 225 11.34 14.14 15.96
C SER A 225 12.78 13.62 15.89
N THR A 226 13.58 13.85 16.93
CA THR A 226 14.86 13.16 17.08
C THR A 226 14.58 11.68 17.28
N ALA A 227 14.66 10.91 16.19
CA ALA A 227 14.78 9.47 16.30
C ALA A 227 16.02 9.22 17.16
N LYS A 228 15.85 8.50 18.26
CA LYS A 228 16.98 8.01 19.04
C LYS A 228 17.87 7.21 18.07
N ASP A 229 19.18 7.40 18.14
CA ASP A 229 20.12 6.75 17.22
C ASP A 229 20.22 5.26 17.59
N ASN A 230 19.24 4.46 17.13
CA ASN A 230 19.00 3.12 17.67
C ASN A 230 19.95 2.06 17.10
N LEU A 231 20.70 2.38 16.05
CA LEU A 231 21.66 1.46 15.43
C LEU A 231 23.11 1.87 15.66
N SER A 232 23.37 2.80 16.60
CA SER A 232 24.71 3.36 16.76
C SER A 232 25.58 2.86 17.89
N ASP A 233 25.03 2.06 18.80
CA ASP A 233 25.86 1.43 19.83
C ASP A 233 26.74 0.32 19.25
N THR A 234 27.83 0.07 19.96
CA THR A 234 28.77 -1.05 19.76
C THR A 234 28.09 -2.41 19.90
N PHE A 235 28.61 -3.44 19.25
CA PHE A 235 28.02 -4.78 19.29
C PHE A 235 29.06 -5.90 19.26
N HIS A 236 28.66 -7.08 19.73
CA HIS A 236 29.44 -8.33 19.57
C HIS A 236 29.03 -9.08 18.31
N LYS A 237 27.73 -9.05 17.94
CA LYS A 237 27.24 -9.69 16.72
C LYS A 237 26.27 -8.79 15.96
N MET A 238 26.33 -8.83 14.64
CA MET A 238 25.48 -8.06 13.75
C MET A 238 25.11 -8.88 12.52
N PHE A 239 23.83 -8.96 12.21
CA PHE A 239 23.32 -9.56 10.98
C PHE A 239 22.50 -8.51 10.24
N ILE A 240 22.86 -8.22 9.00
CA ILE A 240 22.27 -7.17 8.18
C ILE A 240 21.72 -7.79 6.91
N ILE A 241 20.45 -7.52 6.60
CA ILE A 241 19.90 -7.67 5.25
C ILE A 241 19.54 -6.29 4.77
N SER A 242 20.10 -5.84 3.65
CA SER A 242 19.70 -4.57 3.04
C SER A 242 19.97 -4.58 1.54
N PRO A 243 18.98 -4.26 0.69
CA PRO A 243 19.16 -4.31 -0.75
C PRO A 243 19.95 -3.14 -1.33
N PHE A 244 20.07 -2.04 -0.58
CA PHE A 244 20.83 -0.87 -1.00
C PHE A 244 21.71 -0.41 0.15
N LEU A 245 22.96 -0.07 -0.17
CA LEU A 245 24.00 0.24 0.81
C LEU A 245 24.66 1.58 0.52
N SER A 246 25.21 2.20 1.55
CA SER A 246 26.22 3.25 1.43
C SER A 246 27.49 2.82 2.14
N LYS A 247 28.65 2.98 1.49
CA LYS A 247 29.96 2.61 2.05
C LYS A 247 30.16 3.16 3.48
N GLY A 248 29.82 4.43 3.68
CA GLY A 248 29.97 5.11 4.98
C GLY A 248 29.15 4.45 6.10
N VAL A 249 27.94 3.95 5.82
CA VAL A 249 27.09 3.29 6.81
C VAL A 249 27.66 1.93 7.19
N ILE A 250 28.05 1.11 6.21
CA ILE A 250 28.65 -0.20 6.48
C ILE A 250 29.99 -0.07 7.20
N LYS A 251 30.82 0.90 6.81
CA LYS A 251 32.05 1.23 7.54
C LYS A 251 31.75 1.62 8.99
N ASN A 252 30.73 2.45 9.21
CA ASN A 252 30.36 2.88 10.56
C ASN A 252 29.92 1.71 11.45
N PHE A 253 29.27 0.67 10.90
CA PHE A 253 29.04 -0.57 11.63
C PHE A 253 30.34 -1.33 11.91
N ALA A 254 31.22 -1.47 10.92
CA ALA A 254 32.51 -2.14 11.08
C ALA A 254 33.38 -1.51 12.19
N ASP A 255 33.38 -0.18 12.27
CA ASP A 255 34.15 0.60 13.24
C ASP A 255 33.64 0.42 14.70
N ARG A 256 32.43 -0.12 14.89
CA ARG A 256 31.76 -0.26 16.19
C ARG A 256 31.75 -1.69 16.75
N ARG A 257 32.46 -2.59 16.09
CA ARG A 257 32.62 -3.98 16.51
C ARG A 257 33.40 -4.06 17.83
N LEU A 258 32.92 -4.90 18.74
CA LEU A 258 33.66 -5.31 19.93
C LEU A 258 34.56 -6.52 19.60
N THR A 259 35.18 -7.13 20.60
CA THR A 259 36.06 -8.28 20.43
C THR A 259 35.30 -9.50 19.90
N ASN A 260 35.98 -10.30 19.05
CA ASN A 260 35.45 -11.50 18.40
C ASN A 260 34.09 -11.28 17.69
N PRO A 261 34.01 -10.33 16.74
CA PRO A 261 32.73 -9.98 16.14
C PRO A 261 32.23 -11.06 15.16
N ASP A 262 30.94 -11.39 15.21
CA ASP A 262 30.24 -12.14 14.15
C ASP A 262 29.39 -11.15 13.34
N CYS A 263 29.77 -10.93 12.08
CA CYS A 263 29.19 -9.91 11.22
C CYS A 263 28.77 -10.51 9.90
N THR A 264 27.48 -10.52 9.61
CA THR A 264 26.93 -11.04 8.35
C THR A 264 26.16 -9.98 7.61
N LEU A 265 26.35 -9.93 6.30
CA LEU A 265 25.71 -8.98 5.40
C LEU A 265 25.08 -9.71 4.22
N ILE A 266 23.78 -9.56 4.01
CA ILE A 266 23.09 -10.00 2.80
C ILE A 266 22.66 -8.77 2.00
N THR A 267 23.07 -8.71 0.74
CA THR A 267 22.81 -7.57 -0.16
C THR A 267 22.63 -8.03 -1.62
N ARG A 268 22.48 -7.08 -2.54
CA ARG A 268 22.42 -7.32 -3.99
C ARG A 268 23.81 -7.34 -4.61
N LYS A 269 23.98 -8.11 -5.69
CA LYS A 269 25.24 -8.15 -6.47
C LYS A 269 25.64 -6.76 -6.98
N SER A 270 24.67 -5.94 -7.38
CA SER A 270 24.88 -4.56 -7.84
C SER A 270 25.44 -3.60 -6.78
N GLU A 271 25.33 -3.93 -5.49
CA GLU A 271 25.82 -3.10 -4.40
C GLU A 271 27.25 -3.43 -3.96
N LEU A 272 27.79 -4.59 -4.36
CA LEU A 272 29.13 -5.05 -3.99
C LEU A 272 30.26 -4.06 -4.36
N PRO A 273 30.24 -3.40 -5.54
CA PRO A 273 31.27 -2.42 -5.91
C PRO A 273 31.41 -1.24 -4.93
N LYS A 274 30.40 -0.98 -4.07
CA LYS A 274 30.44 0.13 -3.10
C LYS A 274 31.27 -0.19 -1.86
N LEU A 275 31.51 -1.47 -1.55
CA LEU A 275 32.11 -1.88 -0.26
C LEU A 275 33.65 -1.94 -0.33
N GLY A 276 34.21 -2.41 -1.44
CA GLY A 276 35.65 -2.70 -1.58
C GLY A 276 36.09 -3.91 -0.77
N ALA A 277 37.31 -4.41 -1.02
CA ALA A 277 37.79 -5.67 -0.44
C ALA A 277 37.89 -5.64 1.10
N GLU A 278 38.26 -4.50 1.69
CA GLU A 278 38.39 -4.32 3.14
C GLU A 278 37.06 -4.56 3.87
N LEU A 279 35.97 -3.93 3.42
CA LEU A 279 34.66 -4.10 4.05
C LEU A 279 34.05 -5.48 3.78
N LEU A 280 34.33 -6.08 2.61
CA LEU A 280 33.94 -7.45 2.32
C LEU A 280 34.69 -8.48 3.17
N THR A 281 35.89 -8.15 3.65
CA THR A 281 36.60 -8.97 4.64
C THR A 281 36.03 -8.77 6.05
N ALA A 282 35.48 -7.59 6.32
CA ALA A 282 34.91 -7.25 7.62
C ALA A 282 33.54 -7.91 7.89
N PHE A 283 32.85 -8.39 6.85
CA PHE A 283 31.54 -9.05 6.96
C PHE A 283 31.50 -10.33 6.14
N ASP A 284 30.97 -11.41 6.71
CA ASP A 284 30.55 -12.58 5.95
C ASP A 284 29.41 -12.16 5.02
N THR A 285 29.75 -11.86 3.76
CA THR A 285 28.85 -11.21 2.82
C THR A 285 28.22 -12.23 1.88
N TYR A 286 26.92 -12.11 1.62
CA TYR A 286 26.14 -13.00 0.78
C TYR A 286 25.25 -12.23 -0.21
N THR A 287 24.96 -12.86 -1.35
CA THR A 287 23.96 -12.40 -2.33
C THR A 287 23.02 -13.54 -2.69
N VAL A 288 21.84 -13.27 -3.26
CA VAL A 288 20.95 -14.32 -3.79
C VAL A 288 21.64 -15.06 -4.94
N LYS A 289 21.49 -16.39 -4.99
CA LYS A 289 21.95 -17.24 -6.09
C LYS A 289 21.16 -16.98 -7.37
N ASP A 290 21.82 -16.97 -8.52
CA ASP A 290 21.16 -16.73 -9.82
C ASP A 290 20.08 -17.80 -10.13
N ASP A 291 20.32 -19.07 -9.76
CA ASP A 291 19.35 -20.17 -9.95
C ASP A 291 18.01 -19.95 -9.23
N VAL A 292 18.01 -19.21 -8.10
CA VAL A 292 16.79 -18.87 -7.35
C VAL A 292 16.00 -17.78 -8.09
N ILE A 293 16.71 -16.85 -8.73
CA ILE A 293 16.14 -15.77 -9.52
C ILE A 293 15.51 -16.35 -10.80
N ASP A 294 16.24 -17.21 -11.51
CA ASP A 294 15.83 -17.80 -12.79
C ASP A 294 14.78 -18.92 -12.63
N GLY A 295 14.80 -19.64 -11.50
CA GLY A 295 13.89 -20.75 -11.23
C GLY A 295 12.41 -20.33 -11.17
N GLU A 296 12.10 -19.15 -10.65
CA GLU A 296 10.71 -18.65 -10.62
C GLU A 296 10.29 -18.00 -11.95
N GLU A 297 11.21 -17.33 -12.67
CA GLU A 297 10.93 -16.78 -14.01
C GLU A 297 10.45 -17.86 -15.00
N ARG A 298 10.87 -19.12 -14.80
CA ARG A 298 10.44 -20.28 -15.60
C ARG A 298 9.09 -20.85 -15.17
N ILE A 299 8.64 -20.57 -13.94
CA ILE A 299 7.34 -21.01 -13.41
C ILE A 299 6.24 -19.97 -13.73
N SER A 300 6.60 -18.69 -13.87
CA SER A 300 5.67 -17.65 -14.32
C SER A 300 5.20 -17.89 -15.76
N GLU A 301 3.88 -17.79 -16.01
CA GLU A 301 3.30 -17.87 -17.36
C GLU A 301 3.94 -16.82 -18.29
N ALA A 302 3.97 -17.11 -19.59
CA ALA A 302 4.63 -16.28 -20.60
C ALA A 302 4.07 -14.85 -20.63
N GLY A 303 4.69 -13.95 -19.86
CA GLY A 303 4.26 -12.56 -19.68
C GLY A 303 4.51 -12.00 -18.27
N ASP A 304 4.66 -12.86 -17.24
CA ASP A 304 4.75 -12.43 -15.83
C ASP A 304 6.15 -12.67 -15.20
N ARG A 305 7.23 -12.53 -15.99
CA ARG A 305 8.61 -12.63 -15.48
C ARG A 305 8.87 -11.50 -14.49
N LYS A 306 8.89 -11.83 -13.20
CA LYS A 306 9.19 -10.90 -12.10
C LYS A 306 10.47 -11.37 -11.42
N THR A 307 11.48 -10.50 -11.39
CA THR A 307 12.77 -10.82 -10.77
C THR A 307 12.60 -10.98 -9.26
N GLN A 308 12.97 -12.14 -8.71
CA GLN A 308 13.16 -12.29 -7.27
C GLN A 308 14.49 -11.66 -6.89
N ASP A 309 14.43 -10.56 -6.17
CA ASP A 309 15.62 -9.98 -5.54
C ASP A 309 15.36 -9.90 -4.02
N ILE A 310 16.17 -9.14 -3.28
CA ILE A 310 15.95 -8.87 -1.87
C ILE A 310 15.27 -7.51 -1.73
N HIS A 311 14.21 -7.44 -0.92
CA HIS A 311 13.59 -6.21 -0.45
C HIS A 311 13.58 -6.10 1.09
N ALA A 312 13.90 -7.16 1.80
CA ALA A 312 14.04 -7.21 3.25
C ALA A 312 15.06 -6.19 3.77
N LYS A 313 14.72 -5.51 4.86
CA LYS A 313 15.63 -4.65 5.63
C LYS A 313 15.58 -5.09 7.07
N VAL A 314 16.62 -5.79 7.48
CA VAL A 314 16.71 -6.44 8.79
C VAL A 314 18.05 -6.11 9.39
N TYR A 315 18.06 -5.74 10.67
CA TYR A 315 19.27 -5.58 11.45
C TYR A 315 19.08 -6.32 12.76
N LEU A 316 19.87 -7.37 13.00
CA LEU A 316 19.90 -8.05 14.28
C LEU A 316 21.23 -7.72 14.96
N ARG A 317 21.17 -6.96 16.04
CA ARG A 317 22.33 -6.54 16.83
C ARG A 317 22.31 -7.25 18.17
N THR A 318 23.45 -7.78 18.59
CA THR A 318 23.61 -8.42 19.90
C THR A 318 24.76 -7.81 20.68
N LYS A 319 24.51 -7.48 21.95
CA LYS A 319 25.53 -7.00 22.89
C LYS A 319 25.34 -7.71 24.23
N TRP A 320 26.35 -8.45 24.66
CA TRP A 320 26.27 -9.29 25.87
C TRP A 320 25.10 -10.28 25.80
N SER A 321 24.17 -10.21 26.75
CA SER A 321 22.99 -11.07 26.81
C SER A 321 21.78 -10.52 26.05
N ASP A 322 21.86 -9.32 25.48
CA ASP A 322 20.73 -8.61 24.92
C ASP A 322 20.82 -8.51 23.40
N SER A 323 19.66 -8.65 22.76
CA SER A 323 19.51 -8.62 21.31
C SER A 323 18.39 -7.68 20.89
N GLU A 324 18.59 -7.04 19.74
CA GLU A 324 17.64 -6.11 19.15
C GLU A 324 17.48 -6.42 17.66
N LEU A 325 16.25 -6.69 17.25
CA LEU A 325 15.87 -6.97 15.87
C LEU A 325 15.10 -5.78 15.30
N TYR A 326 15.68 -5.14 14.29
CA TYR A 326 15.10 -4.01 13.58
C TYR A 326 14.52 -4.47 12.25
N ILE A 327 13.26 -4.12 12.00
CA ILE A 327 12.52 -4.44 10.76
C ILE A 327 11.83 -3.18 10.26
N GLY A 328 11.86 -2.94 8.94
CA GLY A 328 11.03 -1.90 8.33
C GLY A 328 11.58 -1.41 7.00
N SER A 329 11.51 -0.09 6.77
CA SER A 329 11.73 0.49 5.45
C SER A 329 13.13 1.07 5.19
N ALA A 330 13.94 1.24 6.23
CA ALA A 330 15.25 1.86 6.14
C ALA A 330 16.33 0.89 5.59
N ASN A 331 16.86 1.21 4.41
CA ASN A 331 18.07 0.60 3.88
C ASN A 331 19.32 1.01 4.69
N ALA A 332 20.40 0.26 4.58
CA ALA A 332 21.69 0.57 5.19
C ALA A 332 22.43 1.67 4.40
N SER A 333 21.77 2.82 4.22
CA SER A 333 22.22 3.92 3.38
C SER A 333 22.15 5.26 4.10
N GLU A 334 22.99 6.20 3.66
CA GLU A 334 23.04 7.55 4.21
C GLU A 334 21.69 8.27 4.05
N SER A 335 21.03 8.08 2.91
CA SER A 335 19.72 8.69 2.64
C SER A 335 18.65 8.21 3.62
N ALA A 336 18.65 6.93 3.99
CA ALA A 336 17.67 6.39 4.94
C ALA A 336 17.86 6.97 6.35
N PHE A 337 19.09 7.00 6.85
CA PHE A 337 19.35 7.40 8.24
C PHE A 337 19.50 8.92 8.46
N ARG A 338 19.79 9.71 7.41
CA ARG A 338 20.06 11.16 7.54
C ARG A 338 19.11 12.06 6.74
N GLY A 339 18.12 11.49 6.05
CA GLY A 339 17.38 12.22 5.03
C GLY A 339 15.91 11.90 4.97
N ASN A 340 15.63 10.69 4.48
CA ASN A 340 14.32 10.21 4.11
C ASN A 340 13.38 10.08 5.31
N VAL A 341 12.09 10.05 5.00
CA VAL A 341 11.10 9.56 5.96
C VAL A 341 11.07 8.04 5.82
N GLU A 342 11.38 7.35 6.92
CA GLU A 342 11.44 5.89 7.03
C GLU A 342 10.76 5.47 8.33
N CYS A 343 10.42 4.19 8.48
CA CYS A 343 9.95 3.62 9.74
C CYS A 343 10.67 2.29 10.00
N LEU A 344 11.15 2.11 11.23
CA LEU A 344 11.62 0.84 11.76
C LEU A 344 10.82 0.49 13.02
N VAL A 345 10.68 -0.80 13.29
CA VAL A 345 10.34 -1.32 14.62
C VAL A 345 11.55 -2.05 15.15
N ALA A 346 11.89 -1.80 16.42
CA ALA A 346 12.89 -2.55 17.16
C ALA A 346 12.19 -3.51 18.12
N LEU A 347 12.39 -4.81 17.96
CA LEU A 347 12.00 -5.84 18.92
C LEU A 347 13.21 -6.19 19.79
N ARG A 348 13.06 -6.18 21.11
CA ARG A 348 14.15 -6.48 22.05
C ARG A 348 13.91 -7.75 22.82
N GLY A 349 14.97 -8.48 23.09
CA GLY A 349 14.92 -9.67 23.92
C GLY A 349 16.30 -10.18 24.29
N LYS A 350 16.38 -11.41 24.77
CA LYS A 350 17.64 -12.03 25.18
C LYS A 350 18.29 -12.81 24.04
N GLN A 351 19.62 -12.76 23.97
CA GLN A 351 20.44 -13.49 23.00
C GLN A 351 20.12 -15.00 22.97
N ARG A 352 19.82 -15.61 24.12
CA ARG A 352 19.43 -17.05 24.16
C ARG A 352 18.20 -17.36 23.30
N TYR A 353 17.32 -16.39 23.09
CA TYR A 353 16.11 -16.52 22.27
C TYR A 353 16.30 -15.97 20.86
N LEU A 354 16.85 -14.76 20.76
CA LEU A 354 17.03 -13.98 19.53
C LEU A 354 18.53 -13.80 19.26
N ASN A 355 19.11 -14.54 18.33
CA ASN A 355 20.54 -14.43 17.98
C ASN A 355 20.82 -14.69 16.50
N VAL A 356 22.03 -14.30 16.09
CA VAL A 356 22.50 -14.38 14.71
C VAL A 356 22.53 -15.81 14.19
N GLU A 357 22.91 -16.79 15.03
CA GLU A 357 22.99 -18.19 14.64
C GLU A 357 21.62 -18.77 14.30
N LYS A 358 20.59 -18.47 15.10
CA LYS A 358 19.21 -18.89 14.83
C LYS A 358 18.67 -18.25 13.55
N LEU A 359 18.95 -16.96 13.35
CA LEU A 359 18.52 -16.27 12.13
C LEU A 359 19.22 -16.82 10.88
N LYS A 360 20.53 -17.11 10.97
CA LYS A 360 21.29 -17.80 9.91
C LYS A 360 20.70 -19.17 9.61
N ALA A 361 20.43 -19.98 10.65
CA ALA A 361 19.87 -21.33 10.48
C ALA A 361 18.49 -21.30 9.80
N ASP A 362 17.63 -20.35 10.17
CA ASP A 362 16.31 -20.19 9.56
C ASP A 362 16.38 -19.75 8.08
N LEU A 363 17.32 -18.87 7.73
CA LEU A 363 17.44 -18.29 6.38
C LEU A 363 18.28 -19.12 5.41
N PHE A 364 19.36 -19.75 5.90
CA PHE A 364 20.28 -20.54 5.08
C PHE A 364 19.86 -22.00 4.96
N GLY A 365 18.90 -22.43 5.78
CA GLY A 365 18.46 -23.82 5.82
C GLY A 365 19.49 -24.74 6.50
N THR A 366 19.18 -26.04 6.48
CA THR A 366 19.98 -27.08 7.15
C THR A 366 21.06 -27.68 6.25
N ASP A 367 21.04 -27.41 4.95
CA ASP A 367 22.05 -27.88 3.99
C ASP A 367 22.42 -26.81 2.94
N GLU A 368 23.57 -26.97 2.30
CA GLU A 368 24.11 -25.97 1.35
C GLU A 368 23.28 -25.85 0.06
N LYS A 369 22.52 -26.91 -0.27
CA LYS A 369 21.65 -26.96 -1.45
C LYS A 369 20.38 -26.15 -1.27
N SER A 370 19.83 -26.11 -0.06
CA SER A 370 18.64 -25.32 0.31
C SER A 370 18.96 -23.85 0.55
N ASN A 371 20.22 -23.49 0.82
CA ASN A 371 20.61 -22.10 1.02
C ASN A 371 20.36 -21.27 -0.26
N PRO A 372 19.46 -20.27 -0.23
CA PRO A 372 19.16 -19.42 -1.39
C PRO A 372 20.25 -18.37 -1.66
N PHE A 373 21.21 -18.23 -0.74
CA PHE A 373 22.29 -17.26 -0.82
C PHE A 373 23.64 -17.93 -1.11
N GLU A 374 24.53 -17.19 -1.77
CA GLU A 374 25.91 -17.58 -2.04
C GLU A 374 26.90 -16.61 -1.40
N PRO A 375 28.04 -17.10 -0.88
CA PRO A 375 29.06 -16.26 -0.27
C PRO A 375 29.80 -15.42 -1.31
N VAL A 376 30.11 -14.19 -0.94
CA VAL A 376 30.84 -13.21 -1.76
C VAL A 376 32.32 -13.27 -1.42
N GLN A 377 33.16 -13.30 -2.46
CA GLN A 377 34.61 -13.27 -2.30
C GLN A 377 35.09 -11.85 -1.95
N PRO A 378 36.01 -11.67 -0.98
CA PRO A 378 36.50 -10.34 -0.59
C PRO A 378 37.51 -9.80 -1.61
N LYS A 379 36.99 -9.28 -2.73
CA LYS A 379 37.77 -8.68 -3.82
C LYS A 379 37.15 -7.37 -4.27
N GLU A 380 37.86 -6.64 -5.11
CA GLU A 380 37.29 -5.49 -5.81
C GLU A 380 36.33 -5.96 -6.91
N TYR A 381 35.13 -5.37 -6.92
CA TYR A 381 34.10 -5.60 -7.93
C TYR A 381 34.00 -4.39 -8.84
N ALA A 382 33.93 -4.60 -10.15
CA ALA A 382 33.76 -3.52 -11.10
C ALA A 382 32.39 -2.87 -10.92
N THR A 383 32.36 -1.53 -10.94
CA THR A 383 31.10 -0.79 -11.03
C THR A 383 30.49 -1.02 -12.40
N VAL A 384 29.35 -1.69 -12.45
CA VAL A 384 28.48 -1.65 -13.62
C VAL A 384 27.70 -0.35 -13.50
N ASP A 385 27.96 0.62 -14.40
CA ASP A 385 27.16 1.85 -14.48
C ASP A 385 25.79 1.49 -15.05
N GLU A 386 24.91 0.98 -14.19
CA GLU A 386 23.51 0.77 -14.52
C GLU A 386 22.81 2.13 -14.63
N ASP A 387 22.67 2.55 -15.89
CA ASP A 387 21.77 3.58 -16.38
C ASP A 387 21.80 4.96 -15.71
N ALA A 388 22.93 5.65 -15.87
CA ALA A 388 22.99 7.11 -15.71
C ALA A 388 21.86 7.87 -16.45
N VAL A 389 21.32 7.31 -17.54
CA VAL A 389 20.14 7.86 -18.23
C VAL A 389 18.87 7.69 -17.39
N LEU A 390 18.60 6.50 -16.84
CA LEU A 390 17.42 6.24 -16.02
C LEU A 390 17.41 7.12 -14.76
N GLN A 391 18.55 7.30 -14.09
CA GLN A 391 18.67 8.20 -12.94
C GLN A 391 18.32 9.65 -13.29
N LYS A 392 18.71 10.12 -14.49
CA LYS A 392 18.31 11.45 -14.99
C LYS A 392 16.81 11.53 -15.25
N LEU A 393 16.20 10.49 -15.82
CA LEU A 393 14.76 10.41 -16.03
C LEU A 393 14.00 10.45 -14.68
N GLU A 394 14.42 9.66 -13.70
CA GLU A 394 13.84 9.64 -12.36
C GLU A 394 13.94 11.00 -11.66
N THR A 395 15.10 11.65 -11.78
CA THR A 395 15.32 13.00 -11.24
C THR A 395 14.37 14.01 -11.88
N ALA A 396 14.19 13.97 -13.20
CA ALA A 396 13.27 14.86 -13.91
C ALA A 396 11.81 14.66 -13.48
N VAL A 397 11.37 13.40 -13.33
CA VAL A 397 10.03 13.08 -12.80
C VAL A 397 9.88 13.59 -11.36
N LYS A 398 10.89 13.39 -10.50
CA LYS A 398 10.86 13.86 -9.10
C LYS A 398 10.77 15.39 -9.02
N GLU A 399 11.49 16.11 -9.87
CA GLU A 399 11.41 17.58 -9.97
C GLU A 399 10.03 18.05 -10.43
N PHE A 400 9.46 17.40 -11.45
CA PHE A 400 8.08 17.65 -11.86
C PHE A 400 7.07 17.41 -10.72
N CYS A 401 7.25 16.33 -9.94
CA CYS A 401 6.37 16.01 -8.83
C CYS A 401 6.47 17.03 -7.69
N ALA A 402 7.67 17.55 -7.41
CA ALA A 402 7.89 18.60 -6.42
C ALA A 402 7.39 19.99 -6.87
N ALA A 403 7.23 20.23 -8.17
CA ALA A 403 6.74 21.49 -8.69
C ALA A 403 5.27 21.75 -8.30
N ARG A 404 4.95 23.01 -7.99
CA ARG A 404 3.58 23.45 -7.73
C ARG A 404 2.78 23.38 -9.03
N LYS A 405 1.63 22.71 -8.96
CA LYS A 405 0.72 22.48 -10.08
C LYS A 405 -0.71 22.31 -9.58
N THR A 406 -1.66 22.77 -10.39
CA THR A 406 -3.10 22.69 -10.14
C THR A 406 -3.83 22.56 -11.46
N ALA A 407 -5.02 21.95 -11.44
CA ALA A 407 -5.90 21.88 -12.59
C ALA A 407 -7.26 22.52 -12.28
N VAL A 408 -7.92 23.04 -13.32
CA VAL A 408 -9.26 23.61 -13.24
C VAL A 408 -10.09 23.04 -14.38
N VAL A 409 -11.28 22.54 -14.05
CA VAL A 409 -12.30 22.13 -15.02
C VAL A 409 -13.22 23.33 -15.27
N THR A 410 -13.52 23.61 -16.55
CA THR A 410 -14.42 24.68 -16.98
C THR A 410 -15.35 24.23 -18.10
N GLY A 411 -16.44 24.99 -18.28
CA GLY A 411 -17.47 24.75 -19.29
C GLY A 411 -18.52 23.73 -18.86
N GLU A 412 -19.46 23.45 -19.77
CA GLU A 412 -20.40 22.33 -19.70
C GLU A 412 -19.94 21.25 -20.69
N ALA A 413 -20.46 20.02 -20.56
CA ALA A 413 -20.04 18.91 -21.41
C ALA A 413 -20.15 19.27 -22.92
N PRO A 414 -19.04 19.18 -23.71
CA PRO A 414 -17.72 18.67 -23.35
C PRO A 414 -16.86 19.66 -22.52
N TYR A 415 -16.36 19.17 -21.39
CA TYR A 415 -15.54 19.94 -20.44
C TYR A 415 -14.12 20.21 -20.98
N THR A 416 -13.52 21.27 -20.45
CA THR A 416 -12.11 21.63 -20.65
C THR A 416 -11.35 21.55 -19.33
N VAL A 417 -10.15 20.97 -19.36
CA VAL A 417 -9.24 20.85 -18.21
C VAL A 417 -8.00 21.68 -18.51
N THR A 418 -7.77 22.72 -17.71
CA THR A 418 -6.55 23.54 -17.79
C THR A 418 -5.63 23.20 -16.63
N VAL A 419 -4.42 22.72 -16.93
CA VAL A 419 -3.37 22.46 -15.94
C VAL A 419 -2.39 23.63 -15.96
N THR A 420 -2.17 24.24 -14.80
CA THR A 420 -1.17 25.31 -14.60
C THR A 420 -0.08 24.82 -13.67
N MET A 421 1.18 25.08 -14.01
CA MET A 421 2.32 24.64 -13.20
C MET A 421 3.51 25.58 -13.28
N ARG A 422 4.39 25.48 -12.28
CA ARG A 422 5.77 25.98 -12.41
C ARG A 422 6.60 24.93 -13.15
N LEU A 423 7.33 25.37 -14.17
CA LEU A 423 8.19 24.47 -14.94
C LEU A 423 9.32 23.88 -14.08
N PRO A 424 9.62 22.58 -14.19
CA PRO A 424 10.78 21.97 -13.55
C PRO A 424 12.08 22.48 -14.18
N GLN A 425 13.16 22.56 -13.39
CA GLN A 425 14.49 22.95 -13.86
C GLN A 425 15.23 21.76 -14.49
N SER A 426 14.60 21.06 -15.42
CA SER A 426 15.17 19.86 -16.06
C SER A 426 15.32 20.07 -17.56
N ASN A 427 16.46 19.62 -18.11
CA ASN A 427 16.72 19.58 -19.55
C ASN A 427 16.11 18.34 -20.22
N ILE A 428 15.41 17.48 -19.47
CA ILE A 428 14.78 16.27 -19.99
C ILE A 428 13.42 16.62 -20.60
N LYS A 429 13.15 16.06 -21.78
CA LYS A 429 11.85 16.23 -22.44
C LYS A 429 10.78 15.51 -21.63
N LEU A 430 9.82 16.28 -21.13
CA LEU A 430 8.69 15.79 -20.36
C LEU A 430 7.38 16.03 -21.13
N THR A 431 6.47 15.05 -21.07
CA THR A 431 5.08 15.20 -21.51
C THR A 431 4.13 14.89 -20.37
N LEU A 432 2.94 15.49 -20.42
CA LEU A 432 1.83 15.26 -19.51
C LEU A 432 0.61 14.82 -20.29
N SER A 433 -0.10 13.82 -19.79
CA SER A 433 -1.35 13.32 -20.35
C SER A 433 -2.35 13.06 -19.24
N PRO A 434 -3.64 13.40 -19.38
CA PRO A 434 -4.70 12.85 -18.54
C PRO A 434 -4.68 11.32 -18.65
N LEU A 435 -4.90 10.62 -17.53
CA LEU A 435 -4.76 9.15 -17.49
C LEU A 435 -5.96 8.45 -18.15
N ILE A 436 -7.18 8.93 -17.88
CA ILE A 436 -8.43 8.31 -18.35
C ILE A 436 -8.67 8.53 -19.85
N LYS A 437 -8.36 9.75 -20.32
CA LYS A 437 -8.44 10.13 -21.74
C LYS A 437 -7.07 10.59 -22.23
N PRO A 438 -6.19 9.67 -22.66
CA PRO A 438 -4.83 10.00 -23.04
C PRO A 438 -4.76 11.02 -24.18
N ASN A 439 -4.04 12.11 -23.93
CA ASN A 439 -3.71 13.15 -24.90
C ASN A 439 -2.36 13.75 -24.47
N PRO A 440 -1.22 13.11 -24.80
CA PRO A 440 0.08 13.57 -24.35
C PRO A 440 0.45 14.93 -24.95
N GLN A 441 0.75 15.89 -24.09
CA GLN A 441 1.19 17.23 -24.47
C GLN A 441 2.56 17.53 -23.85
N PRO A 442 3.47 18.23 -24.55
CA PRO A 442 4.70 18.74 -23.94
C PRO A 442 4.40 19.59 -22.70
N ILE A 443 5.28 19.54 -21.70
CA ILE A 443 5.12 20.38 -20.52
C ILE A 443 5.30 21.86 -20.88
N SER A 444 4.35 22.69 -20.46
CA SER A 444 4.34 24.16 -20.52
C SER A 444 3.74 24.73 -19.23
N GLU A 445 3.83 26.05 -19.02
CA GLU A 445 3.24 26.71 -17.84
C GLU A 445 1.72 26.53 -17.76
N ALA A 446 1.05 26.43 -18.92
CA ALA A 446 -0.36 26.15 -19.05
C ALA A 446 -0.60 25.12 -20.18
N ILE A 447 -1.30 24.03 -19.86
CA ILE A 447 -1.68 22.97 -20.80
C ILE A 447 -3.20 22.86 -20.77
N VAL A 448 -3.83 22.86 -21.95
CA VAL A 448 -5.29 22.77 -22.09
C VAL A 448 -5.66 21.45 -22.75
N PHE A 449 -6.52 20.68 -22.10
CA PHE A 449 -7.11 19.46 -22.63
C PHE A 449 -8.62 19.66 -22.81
N THR A 450 -9.15 19.45 -24.01
CA THR A 450 -10.56 19.66 -24.34
C THR A 450 -11.29 18.35 -24.63
N GLY A 451 -12.62 18.40 -24.69
CA GLY A 451 -13.43 17.27 -25.14
C GLY A 451 -13.75 16.25 -24.05
N PHE A 452 -13.70 16.62 -22.77
CA PHE A 452 -13.93 15.66 -21.67
C PHE A 452 -15.43 15.45 -21.46
N ASN A 453 -15.84 14.18 -21.36
CA ASN A 453 -17.12 13.86 -20.74
C ASN A 453 -16.96 13.85 -19.23
N LEU A 454 -18.08 13.86 -18.51
CA LEU A 454 -18.09 13.87 -17.06
C LEU A 454 -17.23 12.73 -16.47
N ARG A 455 -17.37 11.49 -16.96
CA ARG A 455 -16.59 10.32 -16.53
C ARG A 455 -15.08 10.37 -16.84
N ASP A 456 -14.66 11.23 -17.77
CA ASP A 456 -13.26 11.35 -18.18
C ASP A 456 -12.48 12.25 -17.20
N LEU A 457 -13.19 13.02 -16.35
CA LEU A 457 -12.62 13.94 -15.37
C LEU A 457 -12.05 13.18 -14.17
N SER A 458 -10.76 13.38 -13.89
CA SER A 458 -10.07 12.82 -12.73
C SER A 458 -8.87 13.66 -12.34
N GLU A 459 -8.33 13.40 -11.16
CA GLU A 459 -7.04 13.96 -10.72
C GLU A 459 -5.82 13.18 -11.23
N TRP A 460 -6.01 12.12 -12.02
CA TRP A 460 -4.95 11.23 -12.47
C TRP A 460 -4.33 11.68 -13.80
N TYR A 461 -3.02 11.86 -13.79
CA TYR A 461 -2.24 12.19 -14.98
C TYR A 461 -1.04 11.24 -15.10
N LYS A 462 -0.56 11.06 -16.33
CA LYS A 462 0.69 10.37 -16.64
C LYS A 462 1.73 11.38 -17.06
N VAL A 463 2.84 11.43 -16.33
CA VAL A 463 4.05 12.15 -16.74
C VAL A 463 5.03 11.17 -17.37
N THR A 464 5.63 11.57 -18.47
CA THR A 464 6.56 10.75 -19.24
C THR A 464 7.84 11.53 -19.49
N ALA A 465 8.97 11.01 -19.04
CA ALA A 465 10.30 11.56 -19.28
C ALA A 465 11.02 10.74 -20.38
N LYS A 466 11.64 11.43 -21.34
CA LYS A 466 12.37 10.78 -22.45
C LYS A 466 13.77 11.36 -22.63
N ALA A 467 14.77 10.48 -22.71
CA ALA A 467 16.16 10.84 -22.98
C ALA A 467 16.93 9.62 -23.52
N GLY A 468 17.80 9.83 -24.52
CA GLY A 468 18.71 8.78 -25.01
C GLY A 468 18.02 7.49 -25.46
N GLY A 469 16.83 7.59 -26.09
CA GLY A 469 16.05 6.42 -26.52
C GLY A 469 15.29 5.68 -25.42
N ARG A 470 15.45 6.10 -24.16
CA ARG A 470 14.75 5.52 -23.00
C ARG A 470 13.58 6.40 -22.57
N GLU A 471 12.59 5.75 -21.97
CA GLU A 471 11.38 6.38 -21.46
C GLU A 471 11.09 5.93 -20.02
N LEU A 472 10.67 6.88 -19.19
CA LEU A 472 10.14 6.60 -17.86
C LEU A 472 8.77 7.26 -17.72
N SER A 473 7.74 6.43 -17.48
CA SER A 473 6.38 6.89 -17.26
C SER A 473 5.92 6.64 -15.81
N ARG A 474 5.27 7.63 -15.21
CA ARG A 474 4.73 7.57 -13.86
C ARG A 474 3.35 8.24 -13.80
N VAL A 475 2.47 7.68 -12.98
CA VAL A 475 1.20 8.33 -12.64
C VAL A 475 1.45 9.33 -11.52
N VAL A 476 0.77 10.47 -11.63
CA VAL A 476 0.80 11.55 -10.65
C VAL A 476 -0.61 12.07 -10.43
N LYS A 477 -0.85 12.62 -9.24
CA LYS A 477 -2.03 13.38 -8.90
C LYS A 477 -1.77 14.87 -9.10
N ILE A 478 -2.70 15.53 -9.80
CA ILE A 478 -2.75 16.98 -9.85
C ILE A 478 -4.09 17.37 -9.23
N GLN A 479 -4.03 18.21 -8.19
CA GLN A 479 -5.24 18.70 -7.54
C GLN A 479 -6.11 19.43 -8.56
N THR A 480 -7.33 18.95 -8.76
CA THR A 480 -8.25 19.48 -9.78
C THR A 480 -9.47 20.12 -9.11
N SER A 481 -9.70 21.39 -9.40
CA SER A 481 -10.89 22.13 -8.96
C SER A 481 -11.94 22.19 -10.08
N GLY A 482 -13.21 22.35 -9.70
CA GLY A 482 -14.32 22.47 -10.66
C GLY A 482 -14.84 21.15 -11.24
N ILE A 483 -14.37 19.99 -10.75
CA ILE A 483 -14.99 18.69 -11.10
C ILE A 483 -16.46 18.71 -10.62
N PRO A 484 -17.44 18.49 -11.51
CA PRO A 484 -18.85 18.44 -11.12
C PRO A 484 -19.14 17.32 -10.10
N SER A 485 -20.05 17.58 -9.16
CA SER A 485 -20.35 16.66 -8.05
C SER A 485 -21.01 15.34 -8.48
N ASP A 486 -21.66 15.33 -9.64
CA ASP A 486 -22.30 14.17 -10.27
C ASP A 486 -21.31 13.29 -11.06
N ARG A 487 -20.00 13.63 -11.06
CA ARG A 487 -18.95 12.82 -11.72
C ARG A 487 -18.96 11.37 -11.28
N ASP A 488 -19.00 11.14 -9.97
CA ASP A 488 -19.02 9.79 -9.43
C ASP A 488 -20.28 9.06 -9.92
N SER A 489 -21.47 9.67 -9.85
CA SER A 489 -22.72 9.09 -10.37
C SER A 489 -22.64 8.71 -11.86
N ALA A 490 -21.95 9.51 -12.68
CA ALA A 490 -21.72 9.19 -14.09
C ALA A 490 -20.76 8.01 -14.28
N VAL A 491 -19.74 7.85 -13.43
CA VAL A 491 -18.88 6.65 -13.42
C VAL A 491 -19.68 5.42 -13.00
N PHE A 492 -20.51 5.55 -11.96
CA PHE A 492 -21.40 4.47 -11.48
C PHE A 492 -22.38 4.00 -12.57
N SER A 493 -23.03 4.94 -13.26
CA SER A 493 -24.02 4.64 -14.30
C SER A 493 -23.41 4.00 -15.56
N ASP A 494 -22.10 4.16 -15.80
CA ASP A 494 -21.41 3.45 -16.89
C ASP A 494 -21.20 1.96 -16.60
N ILE A 495 -21.16 1.58 -15.31
CA ILE A 495 -21.08 0.19 -14.87
C ILE A 495 -22.47 -0.41 -14.72
N ILE A 496 -23.39 0.33 -14.08
CA ILE A 496 -24.79 -0.08 -13.87
C ILE A 496 -25.63 0.48 -15.03
N LYS A 497 -25.55 -0.16 -16.19
CA LYS A 497 -26.11 0.37 -17.45
C LYS A 497 -27.62 0.19 -17.59
N ASP A 498 -28.21 -0.76 -16.86
CA ASP A 498 -29.62 -1.12 -17.00
C ASP A 498 -30.23 -1.61 -15.68
N LYS A 499 -31.56 -1.78 -15.70
CA LYS A 499 -32.36 -2.23 -14.55
C LYS A 499 -31.89 -3.56 -13.98
N ASN A 500 -31.40 -4.47 -14.82
CA ASN A 500 -30.99 -5.80 -14.38
C ASN A 500 -29.62 -5.74 -13.70
N ALA A 501 -28.69 -4.94 -14.21
CA ALA A 501 -27.42 -4.64 -13.55
C ALA A 501 -27.67 -4.03 -12.17
N PHE A 502 -28.63 -3.11 -12.06
CA PHE A 502 -29.04 -2.53 -10.78
C PHE A 502 -29.56 -3.59 -9.81
N LEU A 503 -30.53 -4.42 -10.21
CA LEU A 503 -31.09 -5.45 -9.34
C LEU A 503 -30.06 -6.50 -8.91
N THR A 504 -29.15 -6.86 -9.83
CA THR A 504 -28.02 -7.77 -9.55
C THR A 504 -27.11 -7.17 -8.48
N TYR A 505 -26.81 -5.89 -8.60
CA TYR A 505 -26.00 -5.18 -7.63
C TYR A 505 -26.68 -5.06 -6.26
N ILE A 506 -27.98 -4.78 -6.21
CA ILE A 506 -28.74 -4.80 -4.94
C ILE A 506 -28.75 -6.20 -4.33
N ALA A 507 -29.01 -7.24 -5.11
CA ALA A 507 -29.01 -8.62 -4.63
C ALA A 507 -27.64 -9.00 -4.04
N PHE A 508 -26.54 -8.59 -4.69
CA PHE A 508 -25.19 -8.73 -4.18
C PHE A 508 -25.02 -7.98 -2.85
N LEU A 509 -25.41 -6.70 -2.80
CA LEU A 509 -25.27 -5.84 -1.61
C LEU A 509 -25.97 -6.39 -0.36
N LEU A 510 -27.12 -7.04 -0.55
CA LEU A 510 -27.93 -7.63 0.51
C LEU A 510 -27.53 -9.05 0.89
N SER A 511 -26.46 -9.60 0.30
CA SER A 511 -26.00 -10.95 0.60
C SER A 511 -25.15 -10.98 1.88
N ASP A 512 -25.33 -12.02 2.70
CA ASP A 512 -24.54 -12.22 3.93
C ASP A 512 -23.09 -12.64 3.64
N ASP A 513 -22.88 -13.30 2.50
CA ASP A 513 -21.57 -13.74 2.00
C ASP A 513 -21.45 -13.41 0.52
N PHE A 514 -20.59 -12.44 0.21
CA PHE A 514 -20.35 -11.97 -1.16
C PHE A 514 -19.73 -13.04 -2.06
N LEU A 515 -18.89 -13.92 -1.51
CA LEU A 515 -18.27 -15.01 -2.25
C LEU A 515 -19.30 -16.09 -2.57
N ALA A 516 -20.13 -16.47 -1.59
CA ALA A 516 -21.21 -17.42 -1.82
C ALA A 516 -22.24 -16.89 -2.83
N ALA A 517 -22.65 -15.62 -2.69
CA ALA A 517 -23.56 -14.97 -3.64
C ALA A 517 -22.97 -14.94 -5.06
N PHE A 518 -21.68 -14.71 -5.18
CA PHE A 518 -21.01 -14.75 -6.48
C PHE A 518 -20.89 -16.16 -7.07
N LEU A 519 -20.52 -17.16 -6.26
CA LEU A 519 -20.48 -18.56 -6.71
C LEU A 519 -21.85 -19.08 -7.13
N GLU A 520 -22.93 -18.63 -6.48
CA GLU A 520 -24.31 -18.88 -6.95
C GLU A 520 -24.58 -18.24 -8.32
N THR A 521 -24.01 -17.05 -8.56
CA THR A 521 -24.10 -16.36 -9.86
C THR A 521 -23.31 -17.10 -10.95
N LEU A 522 -22.10 -17.59 -10.65
CA LEU A 522 -21.24 -18.33 -11.59
C LEU A 522 -21.78 -19.71 -11.97
N LYS A 523 -22.40 -20.42 -11.02
CA LYS A 523 -23.03 -21.73 -11.26
C LYS A 523 -24.17 -21.69 -12.28
N LYS A 524 -24.68 -20.50 -12.64
CA LYS A 524 -25.73 -20.31 -13.64
C LYS A 524 -25.23 -20.18 -15.09
N GLY A 525 -23.92 -20.23 -15.35
CA GLY A 525 -23.35 -20.47 -16.69
C GLY A 525 -22.73 -19.26 -17.42
N ASN A 526 -21.77 -19.58 -18.30
CA ASN A 526 -20.80 -18.71 -18.98
C ASN A 526 -21.38 -17.49 -19.74
N GLY A 527 -20.79 -16.33 -19.45
CA GLY A 527 -20.47 -15.31 -20.47
C GLY A 527 -21.58 -14.36 -20.92
N ASP A 528 -22.82 -14.59 -20.55
CA ASP A 528 -23.94 -13.70 -20.85
C ASP A 528 -24.66 -13.41 -19.53
N TYR A 529 -24.58 -12.17 -19.04
CA TYR A 529 -25.13 -11.70 -17.77
C TYR A 529 -26.67 -11.72 -17.76
N ARG A 530 -27.29 -12.90 -17.98
CA ARG A 530 -28.75 -13.09 -17.97
C ARG A 530 -29.22 -13.73 -16.67
N PHE A 531 -30.14 -13.20 -15.88
CA PHE A 531 -30.67 -11.86 -15.62
C PHE A 531 -31.58 -12.11 -14.40
N LEU A 532 -31.47 -11.35 -13.30
CA LEU A 532 -32.57 -11.32 -12.32
C LEU A 532 -33.78 -10.70 -13.04
N ASN A 533 -34.81 -11.49 -13.30
CA ASN A 533 -36.02 -10.99 -13.94
C ASN A 533 -36.99 -10.61 -12.82
N MET A 534 -37.41 -9.34 -12.73
CA MET A 534 -38.34 -8.90 -11.67
C MET A 534 -39.65 -9.71 -11.62
N SER A 535 -40.05 -10.34 -12.74
CA SER A 535 -41.21 -11.23 -12.76
C SER A 535 -41.00 -12.59 -12.08
N TYR A 536 -39.74 -13.02 -11.86
CA TYR A 536 -39.40 -14.33 -11.27
C TYR A 536 -38.59 -14.22 -9.96
N ASP A 537 -37.75 -13.20 -9.79
CA ASP A 537 -36.79 -13.11 -8.67
C ASP A 537 -37.15 -12.06 -7.60
N ALA A 538 -38.28 -11.35 -7.74
CA ALA A 538 -38.78 -10.41 -6.73
C ALA A 538 -38.96 -11.04 -5.32
N PRO A 539 -39.39 -12.32 -5.17
CA PRO A 539 -39.47 -12.96 -3.85
C PRO A 539 -38.10 -13.10 -3.16
N ILE A 540 -37.04 -13.42 -3.92
CA ILE A 540 -35.68 -13.59 -3.39
C ILE A 540 -35.14 -12.24 -2.90
N LEU A 541 -35.33 -11.18 -3.70
CA LEU A 541 -34.91 -9.84 -3.32
C LEU A 541 -35.67 -9.34 -2.09
N TYR A 542 -36.98 -9.58 -2.04
CA TYR A 542 -37.82 -9.24 -0.89
C TYR A 542 -37.37 -9.97 0.39
N GLU A 543 -37.08 -11.28 0.30
CA GLU A 543 -36.57 -12.07 1.42
C GLU A 543 -35.23 -11.54 1.93
N ARG A 544 -34.31 -11.21 1.02
CA ARG A 544 -33.01 -10.59 1.37
C ARG A 544 -33.20 -9.24 2.04
N MET A 545 -34.14 -8.41 1.58
CA MET A 545 -34.47 -7.13 2.22
C MET A 545 -35.10 -7.30 3.60
N LEU A 546 -35.99 -8.28 3.79
CA LEU A 546 -36.55 -8.66 5.09
C LEU A 546 -35.47 -9.10 6.07
N LYS A 547 -34.56 -9.97 5.61
CA LYS A 547 -33.44 -10.42 6.42
C LYS A 547 -32.54 -9.25 6.80
N ALA A 548 -32.16 -8.41 5.84
CA ALA A 548 -31.37 -7.21 6.09
C ALA A 548 -32.05 -6.26 7.08
N ALA A 549 -33.36 -6.04 6.98
CA ALA A 549 -34.11 -5.24 7.94
C ALA A 549 -34.00 -5.76 9.38
N ALA A 550 -33.97 -7.09 9.55
CA ALA A 550 -33.86 -7.72 10.87
C ALA A 550 -32.42 -7.79 11.41
N THR A 551 -31.44 -8.10 10.55
CA THR A 551 -30.08 -8.45 10.99
C THR A 551 -29.03 -7.38 10.66
N SER A 552 -29.20 -6.65 9.56
CA SER A 552 -28.26 -5.64 9.07
C SER A 552 -28.97 -4.41 8.45
N PRO A 553 -29.64 -3.57 9.27
CA PRO A 553 -30.25 -2.32 8.81
C PRO A 553 -29.32 -1.41 7.99
N GLU A 554 -28.01 -1.51 8.23
CA GLU A 554 -27.01 -0.72 7.51
C GLU A 554 -26.89 -1.11 6.03
N SER A 555 -27.10 -2.38 5.69
CA SER A 555 -27.14 -2.82 4.29
C SER A 555 -28.27 -2.11 3.52
N LEU A 556 -29.40 -1.80 4.19
CA LEU A 556 -30.47 -1.01 3.59
C LEU A 556 -30.10 0.46 3.44
N ARG A 557 -29.31 1.06 4.34
CA ARG A 557 -28.77 2.42 4.11
C ARG A 557 -27.85 2.45 2.90
N GLU A 558 -27.03 1.42 2.72
CA GLU A 558 -26.16 1.29 1.54
C GLU A 558 -26.97 1.19 0.24
N VAL A 559 -28.16 0.57 0.25
CA VAL A 559 -29.09 0.57 -0.89
C VAL A 559 -29.56 1.99 -1.22
N ARG A 560 -29.89 2.83 -0.22
CA ARG A 560 -30.26 4.25 -0.45
C ARG A 560 -29.19 4.98 -1.24
N GLU A 561 -27.93 4.76 -0.86
CA GLU A 561 -26.79 5.37 -1.53
C GLU A 561 -26.65 4.88 -2.98
N VAL A 562 -26.86 3.59 -3.23
CA VAL A 562 -26.87 3.05 -4.60
C VAL A 562 -27.94 3.73 -5.44
N ILE A 563 -29.17 3.84 -4.91
CA ILE A 563 -30.28 4.51 -5.60
C ILE A 563 -29.88 5.95 -5.94
N ALA A 564 -29.29 6.69 -5.01
CA ALA A 564 -28.88 8.09 -5.23
C ALA A 564 -27.74 8.27 -6.25
N LEU A 565 -26.87 7.26 -6.40
CA LEU A 565 -25.76 7.26 -7.37
C LEU A 565 -26.18 6.79 -8.76
N THR A 566 -27.36 6.18 -8.87
CA THR A 566 -27.89 5.57 -10.10
C THR A 566 -28.94 6.50 -10.72
N GLY A 567 -28.93 6.69 -12.04
CA GLY A 567 -29.94 7.54 -12.69
C GLY A 567 -31.37 7.00 -12.58
N ASP A 568 -32.36 7.89 -12.48
CA ASP A 568 -33.79 7.56 -12.30
C ASP A 568 -34.35 6.56 -13.33
N ASN A 569 -33.79 6.55 -14.54
CA ASN A 569 -34.21 5.64 -15.62
C ASN A 569 -33.79 4.18 -15.39
N ILE A 570 -32.80 3.94 -14.54
CA ILE A 570 -32.22 2.63 -14.26
C ILE A 570 -32.89 1.99 -13.03
N VAL A 571 -33.38 2.77 -12.07
CA VAL A 571 -34.03 2.26 -10.86
C VAL A 571 -35.50 1.88 -11.18
N PRO A 572 -35.92 0.61 -11.01
CA PRO A 572 -37.31 0.23 -11.24
C PRO A 572 -38.26 0.91 -10.23
N LYS A 573 -39.34 1.55 -10.71
CA LYS A 573 -40.33 2.23 -9.85
C LYS A 573 -40.93 1.34 -8.77
N ASP A 574 -41.18 0.07 -9.10
CA ASP A 574 -41.73 -0.90 -8.15
C ASP A 574 -40.71 -1.26 -7.06
N PHE A 575 -39.42 -1.29 -7.39
CA PHE A 575 -38.35 -1.45 -6.40
C PHE A 575 -38.27 -0.24 -5.47
N THR A 576 -38.36 0.98 -5.99
CA THR A 576 -38.37 2.21 -5.17
C THR A 576 -39.52 2.17 -4.16
N ARG A 577 -40.74 1.86 -4.62
CA ARG A 577 -41.91 1.71 -3.74
C ARG A 577 -41.71 0.65 -2.66
N LEU A 578 -41.09 -0.48 -3.01
CA LEU A 578 -40.78 -1.55 -2.07
C LEU A 578 -39.77 -1.08 -1.02
N TYR A 579 -38.68 -0.46 -1.47
CA TYR A 579 -37.61 0.05 -0.61
C TYR A 579 -38.11 1.09 0.40
N GLU A 580 -38.97 2.02 -0.02
CA GLU A 580 -39.59 3.02 0.87
C GLU A 580 -40.39 2.39 2.02
N GLN A 581 -40.97 1.20 1.83
CA GLN A 581 -41.66 0.48 2.92
C GLN A 581 -40.67 -0.05 3.96
N PHE A 582 -39.56 -0.63 3.51
CA PHE A 582 -38.49 -1.10 4.40
C PHE A 582 -37.83 0.04 5.16
N GLU A 583 -37.56 1.14 4.46
CA GLU A 583 -36.98 2.35 5.04
C GLU A 583 -37.84 2.90 6.19
N LYS A 584 -39.15 2.98 5.99
CA LYS A 584 -40.11 3.37 7.04
C LYS A 584 -40.14 2.38 8.20
N ALA A 585 -40.15 1.08 7.90
CA ALA A 585 -40.21 0.02 8.92
C ALA A 585 -38.98 0.02 9.85
N VAL A 586 -37.79 0.27 9.30
CA VAL A 586 -36.51 0.20 10.02
C VAL A 586 -36.08 1.58 10.56
N ARG A 587 -36.84 2.65 10.28
CA ARG A 587 -36.59 4.04 10.70
C ARG A 587 -35.20 4.54 10.26
N LEU A 588 -34.88 4.36 8.99
CA LEU A 588 -33.56 4.65 8.42
C LEU A 588 -33.35 6.10 7.97
#